data_AF-A0A7Y6CRL6-F1
#
_entry.id   AF-A0A7Y6CRL6-F1
#
_cell.length_a   1.000
_cell.length_b   1.000
_cell.length_c   1.000
_cell.angle_alpha   90.00
_cell.angle_beta   90.00
_cell.angle_gamma   90.00
#
_symmetry.space_group_name_H-M   'P 1'
#
loop_
_entity.id
_entity.type
_entity.pdbx_description
1 polymer ?
#
loop_
_entity_poly.entity_id
_entity_poly.type
_entity_poly.pdbx_seq_one_letter_code
_entity_poly.pdbx_strand_id
1 'polypeptide(L)'
;MTRARMPRPHEVQAAARDPRFLRAQAARPDLSWRTQARCRTVDPETFFPLPTEPADLALALCNACPVAAECLRAALEAGDCEGVWGGTTPRERRAMLAAWRADEDSPLPVGTPTLVAPSLRGSRRGSTRTPIHAKRDENKRETADVLGELLAGSLRS
;
A
#
# COMPACT_ATOMS: atom_id res chain seq x y z
N MET A 1 -24.10 8.29 20.48
CA MET A 1 -22.74 7.76 20.34
C MET A 1 -22.00 8.61 19.33
N THR A 2 -21.07 9.45 19.76
CA THR A 2 -20.37 10.41 18.90
C THR A 2 -19.58 9.63 17.84
N ARG A 3 -19.80 9.90 16.55
CA ARG A 3 -19.03 9.30 15.46
C ARG A 3 -17.54 9.50 15.77
N ALA A 4 -16.78 8.42 15.79
CA ALA A 4 -15.34 8.48 15.97
C ALA A 4 -14.75 9.46 14.95
N ARG A 5 -13.91 10.40 15.44
CA ARG A 5 -13.27 11.40 14.60
C ARG A 5 -12.48 10.73 13.48
N MET A 6 -12.80 11.05 12.22
CA MET A 6 -12.02 10.61 11.07
C MET A 6 -10.61 11.23 11.12
N PRO A 7 -9.56 10.46 10.80
CA PRO A 7 -8.20 10.98 10.73
C PRO A 7 -8.08 11.98 9.57
N ARG A 8 -7.34 13.06 9.78
CA ARG A 8 -7.04 14.08 8.76
C ARG A 8 -6.03 13.51 7.75
N PRO A 9 -6.00 14.00 6.50
CA PRO A 9 -5.10 13.47 5.48
C PRO A 9 -3.62 13.42 5.88
N HIS A 10 -3.13 14.45 6.59
CA HIS A 10 -1.73 14.45 7.08
C HIS A 10 -1.48 13.40 8.17
N GLU A 11 -2.48 13.06 8.99
CA GLU A 11 -2.39 12.01 10.01
C GLU A 11 -2.29 10.64 9.33
N VAL A 12 -3.04 10.44 8.24
CA VAL A 12 -2.97 9.23 7.39
C VAL A 12 -1.61 9.13 6.69
N GLN A 13 -1.10 10.22 6.11
CA GLN A 13 0.22 10.24 5.49
C GLN A 13 1.36 9.97 6.48
N ALA A 14 1.26 10.50 7.70
CA ALA A 14 2.21 10.21 8.77
C ALA A 14 2.15 8.73 9.16
N ALA A 15 0.95 8.16 9.30
CA ALA A 15 0.76 6.75 9.58
C ALA A 15 1.32 5.85 8.47
N ALA A 16 1.15 6.22 7.20
CA ALA A 16 1.71 5.50 6.05
C ALA A 16 3.25 5.44 6.06
N ARG A 17 3.91 6.40 6.71
CA ARG A 17 5.37 6.46 6.86
C ARG A 17 5.86 5.87 8.19
N ASP A 18 4.98 5.43 9.08
CA ASP A 18 5.34 4.86 10.38
C ASP A 18 6.08 3.52 10.15
N PRO A 19 7.28 3.30 10.74
CA PRO A 19 8.02 2.06 10.61
C PRO A 19 7.24 0.81 11.03
N ARG A 20 6.34 0.92 12.02
CA ARG A 20 5.46 -0.19 12.45
C ARG A 20 4.51 -0.58 11.33
N PHE A 21 3.90 0.42 10.68
CA PHE A 21 2.99 0.22 9.55
C PHE A 21 3.71 -0.42 8.36
N LEU A 22 4.89 0.08 8.00
CA LEU A 22 5.70 -0.49 6.91
C LEU A 22 6.10 -1.95 7.17
N ARG A 23 6.47 -2.29 8.42
CA ARG A 23 6.74 -3.68 8.81
C ARG A 23 5.49 -4.56 8.72
N ALA A 24 4.33 -4.04 9.12
CA ALA A 24 3.06 -4.76 9.03
C ALA A 24 2.68 -5.05 7.57
N GLN A 25 2.83 -4.08 6.66
CA GLN A 25 2.62 -4.31 5.22
C GLN A 25 3.53 -5.40 4.65
N ALA A 26 4.79 -5.45 5.09
CA ALA A 26 5.75 -6.47 4.65
C ALA A 26 5.56 -7.84 5.31
N ALA A 27 4.81 -7.92 6.41
CA ALA A 27 4.61 -9.16 7.16
C ALA A 27 3.70 -10.13 6.38
N ARG A 28 3.93 -11.43 6.55
CA ARG A 28 3.20 -12.45 5.80
C ARG A 28 1.79 -12.69 6.36
N PRO A 29 0.81 -13.04 5.50
CA PRO A 29 -0.50 -13.53 5.90
C PRO A 29 -0.44 -14.97 6.40
N ASP A 30 0.11 -15.15 7.59
CA ASP A 30 0.04 -16.41 8.30
C ASP A 30 -0.59 -16.22 9.69
N LEU A 31 -1.10 -17.30 10.28
CA LEU A 31 -1.65 -17.27 11.64
C LEU A 31 -0.70 -17.90 12.68
N SER A 32 0.42 -18.47 12.23
CA SER A 32 1.33 -19.27 13.04
C SER A 32 2.08 -18.41 14.07
N TRP A 33 2.31 -17.13 13.75
CA TRP A 33 2.91 -16.14 14.63
C TRP A 33 2.21 -16.02 16.00
N ARG A 34 0.90 -16.31 16.10
CA ARG A 34 0.16 -16.25 17.36
C ARG A 34 0.75 -17.17 18.43
N THR A 35 1.43 -18.24 18.04
CA THR A 35 2.09 -19.16 18.99
C THR A 35 3.32 -18.56 19.67
N GLN A 36 3.92 -17.54 19.05
CA GLN A 36 5.13 -16.86 19.51
C GLN A 36 4.83 -15.50 20.17
N ALA A 37 3.55 -15.15 20.32
CA ALA A 37 3.13 -13.88 20.90
C ALA A 37 3.39 -13.82 22.42
N ARG A 38 4.09 -12.77 22.87
CA ARG A 38 4.43 -12.56 24.29
C ARG A 38 3.19 -12.31 25.16
N CYS A 39 2.13 -11.73 24.60
CA CYS A 39 0.89 -11.44 25.34
C CYS A 39 0.23 -12.69 25.92
N ARG A 40 0.55 -13.89 25.43
CA ARG A 40 -0.01 -15.17 25.93
C ARG A 40 0.37 -15.49 27.37
N THR A 41 1.44 -14.90 27.89
CA THR A 41 1.94 -15.15 29.25
C THR A 41 1.67 -13.97 30.18
N VAL A 42 0.90 -12.98 29.71
CA VAL A 42 0.55 -11.76 30.45
C VAL A 42 -0.96 -11.71 30.58
N ASP A 43 -1.45 -11.07 31.64
CA ASP A 43 -2.87 -10.86 31.85
C ASP A 43 -3.50 -10.09 30.67
N PRO A 44 -4.57 -10.61 30.04
CA PRO A 44 -5.20 -9.97 28.88
C PRO A 44 -5.65 -8.54 29.14
N GLU A 45 -6.14 -8.23 30.33
CA GLU A 45 -6.64 -6.89 30.70
C GLU A 45 -5.55 -5.82 30.57
N THR A 46 -4.27 -6.20 30.70
CA THR A 46 -3.14 -5.28 30.49
C THR A 46 -3.19 -4.63 29.10
N PHE A 47 -3.67 -5.34 28.08
CA PHE A 47 -3.73 -4.85 26.70
C PHE A 47 -5.00 -4.05 26.38
N PHE A 48 -5.95 -3.95 27.30
CA PHE A 48 -7.21 -3.23 27.14
C PHE A 48 -7.38 -2.15 28.22
N PRO A 49 -6.46 -1.16 28.30
CA PRO A 49 -6.55 -0.11 29.31
C PRO A 49 -7.80 0.74 29.10
N LEU A 50 -8.36 1.24 30.20
CA LEU A 50 -9.44 2.23 30.13
C LEU A 50 -8.94 3.53 29.46
N PRO A 51 -9.84 4.37 28.90
CA PRO A 51 -9.43 5.62 28.24
C PRO A 51 -8.64 6.59 29.13
N THR A 52 -8.76 6.46 30.45
CA THR A 52 -8.06 7.26 31.46
C THR A 52 -6.76 6.64 31.95
N GLU A 53 -6.48 5.38 31.56
CA GLU A 53 -5.33 4.63 32.02
C GLU A 53 -4.17 4.68 31.02
N PRO A 54 -2.92 4.68 31.50
CA PRO A 54 -1.76 4.66 30.62
C PRO A 54 -1.63 3.29 29.93
N ALA A 55 -1.36 3.32 28.63
CA ALA A 55 -1.09 2.13 27.83
C ALA A 55 0.40 1.72 27.82
N ASP A 56 1.25 2.39 28.61
CA ASP A 56 2.71 2.30 28.52
C ASP A 56 3.24 0.88 28.73
N LEU A 57 2.67 0.15 29.70
CA LEU A 57 3.07 -1.24 29.98
C LEU A 57 2.75 -2.16 28.79
N ALA A 58 1.54 -2.07 28.24
CA ALA A 58 1.13 -2.85 27.09
C ALA A 58 1.97 -2.51 25.85
N LEU A 59 2.24 -1.23 25.62
CA LEU A 59 3.08 -0.77 24.52
C LEU A 59 4.52 -1.29 24.66
N ALA A 60 5.10 -1.24 25.86
CA ALA A 60 6.44 -1.78 26.12
C ALA A 60 6.53 -3.28 25.84
N LEU A 61 5.53 -4.05 26.30
CA LEU A 61 5.45 -5.49 26.05
C LEU A 61 5.30 -5.81 24.56
N CYS A 62 4.44 -5.08 23.86
CA CYS A 62 4.25 -5.26 22.42
C CYS A 62 5.49 -4.88 21.60
N ASN A 63 6.18 -3.80 21.97
CA ASN A 63 7.38 -3.35 21.25
C ASN A 63 8.55 -4.34 21.36
N ALA A 64 8.61 -5.12 22.44
CA ALA A 64 9.57 -6.21 22.62
C ALA A 64 9.12 -7.55 22.01
N CYS A 65 7.93 -7.61 21.42
CA CYS A 65 7.35 -8.85 20.88
C CYS A 65 7.92 -9.17 19.48
N PRO A 66 8.43 -10.39 19.24
CA PRO A 66 9.02 -10.76 17.94
C PRO A 66 8.01 -10.74 16.79
N VAL A 67 6.72 -10.89 17.11
CA VAL A 67 5.62 -10.99 16.13
C VAL A 67 4.76 -9.72 16.06
N ALA A 68 5.34 -8.57 16.45
CA ALA A 68 4.61 -7.30 16.48
C ALA A 68 4.09 -6.88 15.10
N ALA A 69 4.84 -7.16 14.04
CA ALA A 69 4.48 -6.79 12.67
C ALA A 69 3.28 -7.61 12.16
N GLU A 70 3.33 -8.93 12.32
CA GLU A 70 2.25 -9.85 11.96
C GLU A 70 0.98 -9.56 12.78
N CYS A 71 1.16 -9.24 14.08
CA CYS A 71 0.08 -8.84 14.97
C CYS A 71 -0.59 -7.54 14.51
N LEU A 72 0.18 -6.51 14.16
CA LEU A 72 -0.36 -5.25 13.64
C LEU A 72 -1.07 -5.47 12.30
N ARG A 73 -0.48 -6.24 11.39
CA ARG A 73 -1.09 -6.59 10.10
C ARG A 73 -2.45 -7.25 10.28
N ALA A 74 -2.53 -8.28 11.13
CA ALA A 74 -3.78 -8.96 11.43
C ALA A 74 -4.82 -8.02 12.06
N ALA A 75 -4.40 -7.07 12.90
CA ALA A 75 -5.30 -6.06 13.46
C ALA A 75 -5.81 -5.09 12.38
N LEU A 76 -4.96 -4.69 11.43
CA LEU A 76 -5.36 -3.81 10.32
C LEU A 76 -6.33 -4.51 9.35
N GLU A 77 -6.10 -5.78 9.06
CA GLU A 77 -7.01 -6.63 8.28
C GLU A 77 -8.37 -6.80 8.97
N ALA A 78 -8.36 -7.03 10.29
CA ALA A 78 -9.58 -7.18 11.08
C ALA A 78 -10.38 -5.86 11.21
N GLY A 79 -9.69 -4.72 11.17
CA GLY A 79 -10.30 -3.39 11.22
C GLY A 79 -10.21 -2.72 12.59
N ASP A 80 -11.28 -2.05 13.02
CA ASP A 80 -11.30 -1.25 14.25
C ASP A 80 -11.34 -2.18 15.48
N CYS A 81 -10.16 -2.59 15.94
CA CYS A 81 -9.98 -3.34 17.17
C CYS A 81 -9.71 -2.40 18.35
N GLU A 82 -10.26 -2.71 19.53
CA GLU A 82 -9.95 -2.03 20.78
C GLU A 82 -8.64 -2.57 21.40
N GLY A 83 -8.06 -1.83 22.34
CA GLY A 83 -6.83 -2.20 23.04
C GLY A 83 -5.54 -2.05 22.21
N VAL A 84 -4.42 -2.48 22.79
CA VAL A 84 -3.07 -2.38 22.22
C VAL A 84 -2.73 -3.60 21.38
N TRP A 85 -2.36 -3.39 20.12
CA TRP A 85 -1.92 -4.48 19.24
C TRP A 85 -0.71 -4.08 18.42
N GLY A 86 0.24 -5.01 18.25
CA GLY A 86 1.42 -4.78 17.42
C GLY A 86 2.20 -3.51 17.76
N GLY A 87 2.12 -3.08 19.03
CA GLY A 87 2.76 -1.87 19.53
C GLY A 87 1.99 -0.57 19.24
N THR A 88 0.68 -0.65 18.91
CA THR A 88 -0.16 0.52 18.58
C THR A 88 -1.40 0.56 19.46
N THR A 89 -1.81 1.77 19.84
CA THR A 89 -3.11 2.04 20.49
C THR A 89 -4.25 2.15 19.45
N PRO A 90 -5.53 2.04 19.86
CA PRO A 90 -6.65 2.23 18.94
C PRO A 90 -6.61 3.60 18.22
N ARG A 91 -6.17 4.64 18.93
CA ARG A 91 -6.05 6.00 18.39
C ARG A 91 -5.01 6.09 17.27
N GLU A 92 -3.83 5.50 17.45
CA GLU A 92 -2.78 5.48 16.42
C GLU A 92 -3.20 4.64 15.22
N ARG A 93 -3.78 3.47 15.49
CA ARG A 93 -4.21 2.52 14.47
C ARG A 93 -5.31 3.08 13.56
N ARG A 94 -6.15 4.01 14.03
CA ARG A 94 -7.20 4.62 13.20
C ARG A 94 -6.67 5.27 11.92
N ALA A 95 -5.55 5.98 12.00
CA ALA A 95 -4.92 6.57 10.81
C ALA A 95 -4.27 5.50 9.93
N MET A 96 -3.66 4.46 10.53
CA MET A 96 -3.11 3.32 9.81
C MET A 96 -4.18 2.51 9.06
N LEU A 97 -5.38 2.35 9.62
CA LEU A 97 -6.51 1.70 8.97
C LEU A 97 -6.99 2.46 7.73
N ALA A 98 -7.00 3.80 7.80
CA ALA A 98 -7.32 4.62 6.65
C ALA A 98 -6.25 4.50 5.55
N ALA A 99 -4.97 4.43 5.93
CA ALA A 99 -3.87 4.19 4.99
C ALA A 99 -3.98 2.78 4.36
N TRP A 100 -4.17 1.74 5.18
CA TRP A 100 -4.33 0.35 4.75
C TRP A 100 -5.45 0.18 3.72
N ARG A 101 -6.59 0.84 3.92
CA ARG A 101 -7.71 0.81 2.97
C ARG A 101 -7.42 1.56 1.68
N ALA A 102 -6.63 2.63 1.72
CA ALA A 102 -6.22 3.35 0.53
C ALA A 102 -5.24 2.52 -0.33
N ASP A 103 -4.44 1.65 0.30
CA ASP A 103 -3.58 0.70 -0.41
C ASP A 103 -4.40 -0.45 -1.04
N GLU A 104 -5.45 -0.96 -0.36
CA GLU A 104 -6.36 -2.00 -0.90
C GLU A 104 -7.24 -1.49 -2.06
N ASP A 105 -7.64 -0.21 -2.06
CA ASP A 105 -8.34 0.45 -3.19
C ASP A 105 -7.39 0.78 -4.38
N SER A 106 -6.10 0.42 -4.29
CA SER A 106 -5.16 0.52 -5.41
C SER A 106 -5.44 -0.60 -6.44
N PRO A 107 -5.64 -0.28 -7.74
CA PRO A 107 -6.15 -1.23 -8.73
C PRO A 107 -5.11 -2.25 -9.25
N LEU A 108 -4.36 -2.94 -8.38
CA LEU A 108 -3.51 -4.08 -8.76
C LEU A 108 -3.48 -5.18 -7.67
N PRO A 109 -3.33 -6.47 -8.07
CA PRO A 109 -4.10 -7.57 -7.49
C PRO A 109 -3.42 -8.21 -6.27
N VAL A 110 -4.16 -8.32 -5.17
CA VAL A 110 -3.81 -9.24 -4.07
C VAL A 110 -4.07 -10.67 -4.55
N GLY A 111 -3.03 -11.50 -4.48
CA GLY A 111 -2.96 -12.81 -5.10
C GLY A 111 -4.09 -13.77 -4.72
N THR A 112 -4.89 -14.13 -5.71
CA THR A 112 -5.36 -15.52 -5.83
C THR A 112 -4.22 -16.33 -6.44
N PRO A 113 -3.90 -17.55 -5.93
CA PRO A 113 -3.09 -18.48 -6.70
C PRO A 113 -3.95 -18.98 -7.86
N THR A 114 -4.02 -18.24 -8.97
CA THR A 114 -4.49 -18.85 -10.22
C THR A 114 -3.44 -19.88 -10.60
N LEU A 115 -3.74 -21.14 -10.30
CA LEU A 115 -3.17 -22.29 -10.98
C LEU A 115 -3.46 -22.12 -12.49
N VAL A 116 -2.61 -21.40 -13.20
CA VAL A 116 -2.61 -21.43 -14.66
C VAL A 116 -2.00 -22.77 -15.03
N ALA A 117 -2.85 -23.77 -15.22
CA ALA A 117 -2.46 -25.04 -15.80
C ALA A 117 -1.76 -24.76 -17.15
N PRO A 118 -0.61 -25.39 -17.46
CA PRO A 118 -0.03 -25.28 -18.78
C PRO A 118 -0.94 -26.05 -19.75
N SER A 119 -1.68 -25.32 -20.58
CA SER A 119 -2.37 -25.89 -21.74
C SER A 119 -1.32 -26.44 -22.72
N LEU A 120 -1.01 -27.73 -22.57
CA LEU A 120 -0.26 -28.50 -23.56
C LEU A 120 -1.22 -29.26 -24.48
N ARG A 121 -0.91 -29.19 -25.79
CA ARG A 121 -1.53 -29.80 -26.99
C ARG A 121 -2.75 -29.04 -27.53
N GLY A 122 -2.76 -28.49 -28.75
CA GLY A 122 -2.20 -28.90 -30.06
C GLY A 122 -3.40 -28.95 -31.03
N SER A 123 -3.43 -28.51 -32.29
CA SER A 123 -2.51 -28.68 -33.40
C SER A 123 -3.07 -27.94 -34.64
N ARG A 124 -2.19 -27.20 -35.33
CA ARG A 124 -2.04 -27.00 -36.80
C ARG A 124 -3.26 -27.11 -37.74
N ARG A 125 -3.51 -26.05 -38.54
CA ARG A 125 -3.20 -25.93 -40.00
C ARG A 125 -3.96 -24.75 -40.61
N GLY A 126 -3.30 -23.96 -41.46
CA GLY A 126 -4.00 -23.00 -42.34
C GLY A 126 -3.19 -21.79 -42.81
N SER A 127 -1.97 -22.00 -43.28
CA SER A 127 -1.18 -20.97 -44.00
C SER A 127 -1.74 -20.77 -45.40
N THR A 128 -2.11 -19.54 -45.77
CA THR A 128 -1.95 -19.03 -47.15
C THR A 128 -1.63 -17.53 -47.13
N ARG A 129 -0.79 -17.15 -48.11
CA ARG A 129 -0.04 -15.89 -48.28
C ARG A 129 -0.89 -14.67 -48.68
N THR A 130 -0.29 -13.51 -48.39
CA THR A 130 -0.42 -12.11 -48.85
C THR A 130 -0.89 -11.89 -50.31
N PRO A 131 -1.40 -10.69 -50.71
CA PRO A 131 -0.51 -9.53 -50.97
C PRO A 131 -1.02 -8.11 -50.60
N ILE A 132 -0.05 -7.31 -50.13
CA ILE A 132 0.27 -5.92 -50.46
C ILE A 132 -0.57 -5.22 -51.57
N HIS A 133 -1.24 -4.12 -51.21
CA HIS A 133 -1.51 -3.01 -52.13
C HIS A 133 -1.23 -1.66 -51.48
N ALA A 134 -0.29 -0.96 -52.10
CA ALA A 134 0.08 0.42 -51.87
C ALA A 134 -0.88 1.40 -52.56
N LYS A 135 -1.19 2.52 -51.89
CA LYS A 135 -1.49 3.84 -52.48
C LYS A 135 -0.98 4.87 -51.46
N ARG A 136 0.17 5.51 -51.68
CA ARG A 136 0.49 6.62 -52.60
C ARG A 136 -0.11 7.95 -52.12
N ASP A 137 0.78 8.72 -51.50
CA ASP A 137 0.98 10.18 -51.53
C ASP A 137 -0.24 11.08 -51.74
N GLU A 138 -0.51 11.94 -50.76
CA GLU A 138 -0.65 13.36 -51.07
C GLU A 138 0.01 14.23 -49.99
N ASN A 139 0.71 15.22 -50.52
CA ASN A 139 1.75 16.06 -49.95
C ASN A 139 1.17 17.45 -49.66
N LYS A 140 1.92 18.20 -48.84
CA LYS A 140 1.91 19.68 -48.67
C LYS A 140 0.89 20.26 -47.69
N ARG A 141 1.20 21.31 -46.93
CA ARG A 141 2.41 22.09 -46.58
C ARG A 141 1.84 23.17 -45.64
N GLU A 142 2.52 23.48 -44.56
CA GLU A 142 2.65 24.85 -44.01
C GLU A 142 3.59 24.74 -42.79
N THR A 143 4.92 24.84 -42.95
CA THR A 143 5.76 26.07 -42.88
C THR A 143 5.44 26.95 -41.68
N ALA A 144 6.18 26.86 -40.58
CA ALA A 144 7.51 27.47 -40.32
C ALA A 144 7.39 28.89 -39.75
N ASP A 145 7.64 29.04 -38.44
CA ASP A 145 8.23 30.26 -37.88
C ASP A 145 8.94 29.95 -36.54
N VAL A 146 10.19 29.48 -36.64
CA VAL A 146 11.18 29.48 -35.56
C VAL A 146 12.50 29.85 -36.22
N LEU A 147 12.86 31.14 -36.24
CA LEU A 147 14.23 31.69 -36.28
C LEU A 147 14.19 33.19 -36.64
N GLY A 148 14.14 34.08 -35.64
CA GLY A 148 14.04 35.52 -35.89
C GLY A 148 14.61 36.53 -34.89
N GLU A 149 15.00 36.18 -33.65
CA GLU A 149 15.34 37.23 -32.65
C GLU A 149 16.55 36.89 -31.77
N LEU A 150 17.72 36.60 -32.34
CA LEU A 150 18.93 36.36 -31.51
C LEU A 150 20.27 36.93 -32.00
N LEU A 151 20.30 37.97 -32.86
CA LEU A 151 21.58 38.65 -33.19
C LEU A 151 21.44 40.14 -33.54
N ALA A 152 21.09 40.99 -32.56
CA ALA A 152 21.37 42.44 -32.66
C ALA A 152 21.39 43.08 -31.26
N GLY A 153 22.54 43.06 -30.59
CA GLY A 153 22.65 43.72 -29.29
C GLY A 153 23.99 43.56 -28.57
N SER A 154 25.10 43.56 -29.30
CA SER A 154 26.40 43.74 -28.67
C SER A 154 27.35 44.46 -29.63
N LEU A 155 27.97 45.52 -29.13
CA LEU A 155 29.11 46.30 -29.63
C LEU A 155 28.80 47.69 -30.25
N ARG A 156 29.43 48.69 -29.60
CA ARG A 156 29.61 50.13 -29.89
C ARG A 156 28.64 51.03 -29.09
N SER A 157 29.04 51.84 -28.10
CA SER A 157 30.28 52.64 -27.87
C SER A 157 30.73 53.45 -29.07
#